data_AF-A0A358MAH5-F1
#
_entry.id   AF-A0A358MAH5-F1
#
_cell.length_a   1.000
_cell.length_b   1.000
_cell.length_c   1.000
_cell.angle_alpha   90.00
_cell.angle_beta   90.00
_cell.angle_gamma   90.00
#
_symmetry.space_group_name_H-M   'P 1'
#
loop_
_entity.id
_entity.type
_entity.pdbx_description
1 polymer ?
#
loop_
_entity_poly.entity_id
_entity_poly.type
_entity_poly.pdbx_seq_one_letter_code
_entity_poly.pdbx_strand_id
1 'polypeptide(L)'
;SGGGKTTLCSLIPRFYELKEGEILIDGKEIRGFTLRSLREHIGIVQQDVYLFSGTVMENIAYGKPGASFAEIQEAAKLAGAEE
;
A
#
# COMPACT_ATOMS: atom_id res chain seq x y z
N SER A 1 14.74 -7.78 -13.58
CA SER A 1 14.99 -6.72 -14.59
C SER A 1 15.26 -5.41 -13.87
N GLY A 2 16.50 -4.89 -13.96
CA GLY A 2 17.04 -3.81 -13.12
C GLY A 2 16.74 -2.37 -13.55
N GLY A 3 15.70 -2.13 -14.34
CA GLY A 3 15.36 -0.80 -14.85
C GLY A 3 14.77 0.19 -13.82
N GLY A 4 14.92 -0.05 -12.52
CA GLY A 4 14.54 0.90 -11.47
C GLY A 4 13.04 1.03 -11.15
N LYS A 5 12.15 0.23 -11.77
CA LYS A 5 10.69 0.30 -11.52
C LYS A 5 10.34 0.13 -10.04
N THR A 6 10.90 -0.88 -9.39
CA THR A 6 10.71 -1.13 -7.95
C THR A 6 11.20 0.04 -7.12
N THR A 7 12.35 0.63 -7.49
CA THR A 7 12.87 1.82 -6.84
C THR A 7 11.91 3.01 -6.97
N LEU A 8 11.37 3.25 -8.16
CA LEU A 8 10.39 4.32 -8.40
C LEU A 8 9.12 4.11 -7.57
N CYS A 9 8.54 2.90 -7.58
CA CYS A 9 7.37 2.59 -6.78
C CYS A 9 7.60 2.78 -5.28
N SER A 10 8.83 2.55 -4.79
CA SER A 10 9.19 2.75 -3.38
C SER A 10 9.44 4.21 -2.99
N LEU A 11 9.73 5.09 -3.96
CA LEU A 11 9.90 6.53 -3.70
C LEU A 11 8.56 7.24 -3.47
N ILE A 12 7.50 6.82 -4.17
CA ILE A 12 6.15 7.42 -4.07
C ILE A 12 5.60 7.41 -2.62
N PRO A 13 5.56 6.27 -1.90
CA PRO A 13 5.12 6.21 -0.50
C PRO A 13 6.20 6.64 0.51
N ARG A 14 7.31 7.20 0.01
CA ARG A 14 8.50 7.59 0.78
C ARG A 14 9.03 6.45 1.65
N PHE A 15 9.26 5.27 1.06
CA PHE A 15 10.10 4.24 1.69
C PHE A 15 11.59 4.58 1.58
N TYR A 16 11.94 5.41 0.61
CA TYR A 16 13.24 6.05 0.49
C TYR A 16 13.04 7.55 0.28
N GLU A 17 14.03 8.35 0.67
CA GLU A 17 14.05 9.78 0.40
C GLU A 17 14.62 10.09 -0.99
N LEU A 18 14.00 11.05 -1.67
CA LEU A 18 14.48 11.59 -2.94
C LEU A 18 15.81 12.33 -2.72
N LYS A 19 16.84 12.01 -3.52
CA LYS A 19 18.11 12.73 -3.49
C LYS A 19 18.04 14.06 -4.24
N GLU A 20 17.38 14.07 -5.40
CA GLU A 20 17.22 15.21 -6.29
C GLU A 20 15.81 15.18 -6.91
N GLY A 21 15.31 16.36 -7.31
CA GLY A 21 13.98 16.52 -7.88
C GLY A 21 12.84 16.48 -6.86
N GLU A 22 11.62 16.35 -7.37
CA GLU A 22 10.38 16.34 -6.60
C GLU A 22 9.36 15.36 -7.17
N ILE A 23 8.46 14.88 -6.31
CA ILE A 23 7.25 14.14 -6.68
C ILE A 23 6.07 14.94 -6.16
N LEU A 24 5.12 15.20 -7.05
CA LEU A 24 3.92 15.99 -6.75
C LEU A 24 2.69 15.09 -6.79
N ILE A 25 1.80 15.24 -5.81
CA ILE A 25 0.42 14.73 -5.83
C ILE A 25 -0.47 15.96 -5.87
N ASP A 26 -1.27 16.11 -6.93
CA ASP A 26 -2.12 17.28 -7.17
C ASP A 26 -1.38 18.62 -7.04
N GLY A 27 -0.14 18.67 -7.56
CA GLY A 27 0.72 19.86 -7.52
C GLY A 27 1.36 20.14 -6.16
N LYS A 28 1.16 19.30 -5.15
CA LYS A 28 1.79 19.41 -3.82
C LYS A 28 2.93 18.41 -3.66
N GLU A 29 4.08 18.87 -3.20
CA GLU A 29 5.23 18.00 -2.96
C GLU A 29 4.93 16.95 -1.88
N ILE A 30 5.29 15.69 -2.15
CA ILE A 30 5.07 14.58 -1.21
C ILE A 30 5.80 14.75 0.14
N ARG A 31 6.85 15.58 0.19
CA ARG A 31 7.56 15.90 1.45
C ARG A 31 6.75 16.76 2.39
N GLY A 32 5.75 17.49 1.89
CA GLY A 32 4.82 18.29 2.69
C GLY A 32 3.74 17.49 3.42
N PHE A 33 3.58 16.20 3.13
CA PHE A 33 2.65 15.32 3.84
C PHE A 33 3.35 14.57 4.97
N THR A 34 2.58 14.21 6.00
CA THR A 34 3.04 13.22 6.97
C THR A 34 3.13 11.85 6.31
N LEU A 35 4.05 10.99 6.78
CA LEU A 35 4.15 9.61 6.24
C LEU A 35 2.85 8.84 6.40
N ARG A 36 2.13 9.04 7.51
CA ARG A 36 0.82 8.42 7.75
C ARG A 36 -0.19 8.86 6.70
N SER A 37 -0.43 10.16 6.57
CA SER A 37 -1.43 10.70 5.64
C SER A 37 -1.12 10.34 4.18
N LEU A 38 0.16 10.32 3.81
CA LEU A 38 0.57 9.90 2.46
C LEU A 38 0.26 8.42 2.21
N ARG A 39 0.65 7.54 3.14
CA ARG A 39 0.51 6.08 2.97
C ARG A 39 -0.92 5.59 3.14
N GLU A 40 -1.76 6.27 3.91
CA GLU A 40 -3.20 5.96 4.02
C GLU A 40 -3.94 6.12 2.68
N HIS A 41 -3.40 6.90 1.74
CA HIS A 41 -3.98 7.13 0.41
C HIS A 41 -3.31 6.29 -0.69
N ILE A 42 -2.39 5.38 -0.34
CA ILE A 42 -1.64 4.58 -1.32
C ILE A 42 -1.72 3.10 -0.93
N GLY A 43 -2.44 2.31 -1.74
CA GLY A 43 -2.40 0.84 -1.67
C GLY A 43 -1.17 0.30 -2.39
N ILE A 44 -0.40 -0.57 -1.74
CA ILE A 44 0.81 -1.17 -2.31
C ILE A 44 0.66 -2.69 -2.33
N VAL A 45 0.82 -3.28 -3.51
CA VAL A 45 0.98 -4.71 -3.70
C VAL A 45 2.47 -4.99 -3.94
N GLN A 46 3.11 -5.70 -3.01
CA GLN A 46 4.53 -6.01 -3.11
C GLN A 46 4.77 -7.15 -4.11
N GLN A 47 5.98 -7.19 -4.67
CA GLN A 47 6.38 -8.25 -5.60
C GLN A 47 6.48 -9.60 -4.89
N ASP A 48 6.98 -9.61 -3.66
CA ASP A 48 7.01 -10.78 -2.79
C ASP A 48 5.77 -10.76 -1.88
N VAL A 49 5.11 -11.91 -1.76
CA VAL A 49 3.89 -12.06 -0.94
C VAL A 49 4.28 -12.35 0.50
N TYR A 50 3.71 -11.58 1.44
CA TYR A 50 3.87 -11.79 2.87
C TYR A 50 2.50 -12.05 3.50
N LEU A 51 2.40 -13.13 4.28
CA LEU A 51 1.24 -13.43 5.12
C LEU A 51 1.69 -13.51 6.56
N PHE A 52 0.87 -12.97 7.45
CA PHE A 52 1.03 -13.13 8.88
C PHE A 52 0.43 -14.46 9.33
N SER A 53 1.03 -15.07 10.37
CA SER A 53 0.41 -16.19 11.08
C SER A 53 -0.95 -15.77 11.62
N GLY A 54 -2.00 -16.47 11.19
CA GLY A 54 -3.38 -16.14 11.53
C GLY A 54 -4.34 -16.68 10.47
N THR A 55 -5.59 -16.23 10.53
CA THR A 55 -6.63 -16.54 9.56
C THR A 55 -6.50 -15.70 8.29
N VAL A 56 -7.15 -16.15 7.21
CA VAL A 56 -7.29 -15.35 5.98
C VAL A 56 -7.99 -14.02 6.27
N MET A 57 -9.03 -14.06 7.10
CA MET A 57 -9.78 -12.87 7.52
C MET A 57 -8.88 -11.85 8.22
N GLU A 58 -7.99 -12.28 9.13
CA GLU A 58 -7.05 -11.38 9.83
C GLU A 58 -6.03 -10.75 8.86
N ASN A 59 -5.55 -11.52 7.87
CA ASN A 59 -4.64 -11.01 6.84
C ASN A 59 -5.31 -9.98 5.92
N ILE A 60 -6.60 -10.14 5.60
CA ILE A 60 -7.35 -9.15 4.81
C ILE A 60 -7.66 -7.91 5.67
N ALA A 61 -8.10 -8.10 6.92
CA ALA A 61 -8.41 -7.02 7.85
C ALA A 61 -7.20 -6.12 8.16
N TYR A 62 -5.98 -6.67 8.06
CA TYR A 62 -4.74 -5.90 8.21
C TYR A 62 -4.65 -4.72 7.21
N GLY A 63 -5.22 -4.85 6.01
CA GLY A 63 -5.24 -3.78 5.01
C GLY A 63 -6.11 -2.57 5.38
N LYS A 64 -7.09 -2.75 6.27
CA LYS A 64 -7.98 -1.69 6.75
C LYS A 64 -8.37 -1.96 8.22
N PRO A 65 -7.60 -1.46 9.20
CA PRO A 65 -7.92 -1.60 10.60
C PRO A 65 -9.33 -1.08 10.93
N GLY A 66 -10.13 -1.89 11.62
CA GLY A 66 -11.52 -1.56 11.94
C GLY A 66 -12.52 -1.84 10.82
N ALA A 67 -12.12 -2.50 9.72
CA ALA A 67 -13.06 -2.98 8.71
C ALA A 67 -14.10 -3.93 9.33
N SER A 68 -15.34 -3.75 8.91
CA SER A 68 -16.44 -4.66 9.24
C SER A 68 -16.26 -6.00 8.53
N PHE A 69 -16.91 -7.04 9.05
CA PHE A 69 -16.91 -8.37 8.42
C PHE A 69 -17.39 -8.32 6.96
N ALA A 70 -18.43 -7.53 6.67
CA ALA A 70 -18.95 -7.36 5.31
C ALA A 70 -17.92 -6.73 4.35
N GLU A 71 -17.16 -5.73 4.81
CA GLU A 71 -16.10 -5.12 4.00
C GLU A 71 -14.95 -6.10 3.74
N ILE A 72 -14.63 -6.96 4.71
CA ILE A 72 -13.59 -7.98 4.56
C ILE A 72 -14.04 -9.04 3.55
N GLN A 73 -15.29 -9.50 3.61
CA GLN A 73 -15.84 -10.45 2.64
C GLN A 73 -15.86 -9.85 1.22
N GLU A 74 -16.28 -8.59 1.07
CA GLU A 74 -16.27 -7.93 -0.23
C GLU A 74 -14.84 -7.77 -0.77
N ALA A 75 -13.87 -7.43 0.09
CA ALA A 75 -12.46 -7.37 -0.31
C ALA A 75 -11.93 -8.75 -0.77
N ALA A 76 -12.30 -9.83 -0.07
CA ALA A 76 -11.93 -11.19 -0.46
C ALA A 76 -12.50 -11.55 -1.84
N LYS A 77 -13.78 -11.24 -2.08
CA LYS A 77 -14.46 -11.48 -3.35
C LYS A 77 -13.81 -10.71 -4.50
N LEU A 78 -13.57 -9.41 -4.34
CA LEU A 78 -12.93 -8.57 -5.35
C LEU A 78 -11.50 -9.03 -5.67
N ALA A 79 -10.80 -9.61 -4.69
CA ALA A 79 -9.49 -10.19 -4.87
C ALA A 79 -9.49 -11.62 -5.44
N GLY A 80 -10.66 -12.26 -5.62
CA GLY A 80 -10.78 -13.64 -6.05
C GLY A 80 -10.33 -14.66 -5.00
N ALA A 81 -10.44 -14.31 -3.71
CA ALA A 81 -10.07 -15.14 -2.55
C ALA A 81 -11.30 -15.69 -1.80
N GLU A 82 -12.46 -15.72 -2.46
CA GLU A 82 -13.72 -16.28 -1.94
C GLU A 82 -13.91 -17.70 -2.51
N GLU A 83 -13.14 -18.68 -2.01
CA GLU A 83 -13.37 -20.12 -2.20
C GLU A 83 -13.04 -20.92 -0.93
#